data_AF-A0A9C8EZD2-F1
#
_entry.id   AF-A0A9C8EZD2-F1
#
_cell.length_a   1.000
_cell.length_b   1.000
_cell.length_c   1.000
_cell.angle_alpha   90.00
_cell.angle_beta   90.00
_cell.angle_gamma   90.00
#
_symmetry.space_group_name_H-M   'P 1'
#
loop_
_entity.id
_entity.type
_entity.pdbx_description
1 polymer ?
#
loop_
_entity_poly.entity_id
_entity_poly.type
_entity_poly.pdbx_seq_one_letter_code
_entity_poly.pdbx_strand_id
1 'polypeptide(L)'
;MKKLDGYESFPVWIVLLANSLMILIYGLGFYLLSKISIWIGILYLLYCLWVEFMILKRSCIDCYYYDKLCGLGKGKVALLFFKKGDPKKFAEKELVWYTLIPDFMVNIFPIAGGIIILVKDFSWPLLAILAIFIIISFGGTAVIRGQFACKYCKQKEVGCPAAEMFEKKE
;
A
#
# COMPACT_ATOMS: atom_id res chain seq x y z
N MET A 1 28.97 0.26 2.64
CA MET A 1 27.72 0.90 2.19
C MET A 1 27.54 2.20 2.97
N LYS A 2 27.44 3.36 2.31
CA LYS A 2 27.15 4.65 2.98
C LYS A 2 25.80 4.53 3.70
N LYS A 3 25.79 4.75 5.02
CA LYS A 3 24.57 4.89 5.81
C LYS A 3 23.89 6.17 5.31
N LEU A 4 22.86 6.04 4.48
CA LEU A 4 22.03 7.18 4.09
C LEU A 4 21.16 7.49 5.30
N ASP A 5 21.33 8.66 5.90
CA ASP A 5 20.48 9.10 7.01
C ASP A 5 19.03 9.15 6.53
N GLY A 6 18.13 8.44 7.22
CA GLY A 6 16.71 8.46 6.87
C GLY A 6 16.10 9.86 7.02
N TYR A 7 15.02 10.14 6.28
CA TYR A 7 14.32 11.42 6.40
C TYR A 7 13.58 11.54 7.73
N GLU A 8 13.77 12.65 8.45
CA GLU A 8 12.93 12.98 9.62
C GLU A 8 11.46 13.24 9.23
N SER A 9 11.26 13.86 8.08
CA SER A 9 9.96 14.01 7.44
C SER A 9 10.17 13.94 5.94
N PHE A 10 9.35 13.15 5.25
CA PHE A 10 9.46 12.98 3.81
C PHE A 10 9.05 14.26 3.08
N PRO A 11 9.73 14.59 1.97
CA PRO A 11 9.33 15.71 1.13
C PRO A 11 7.94 15.45 0.53
N VAL A 12 7.13 16.50 0.45
CA VAL A 12 5.71 16.42 0.07
C VAL A 12 5.51 15.79 -1.31
N TRP A 13 6.43 16.02 -2.26
CA TRP A 13 6.32 15.45 -3.61
C TRP A 13 6.36 13.91 -3.61
N ILE A 14 7.11 13.27 -2.68
CA ILE A 14 7.11 11.79 -2.56
C ILE A 14 5.76 11.30 -2.05
N VAL A 15 5.19 12.02 -1.08
CA VAL A 15 3.86 11.71 -0.52
C VAL A 15 2.79 11.85 -1.59
N LEU A 16 2.83 12.92 -2.39
CA LEU A 16 1.91 13.13 -3.50
C LEU A 16 2.06 12.03 -4.55
N LEU A 17 3.29 11.70 -4.95
CA LEU A 17 3.55 10.63 -5.92
C LEU A 17 3.00 9.28 -5.44
N ALA A 18 3.26 8.92 -4.18
CA ALA A 18 2.78 7.67 -3.59
C ALA A 18 1.25 7.59 -3.51
N ASN A 19 0.58 8.68 -3.12
CA ASN A 19 -0.87 8.72 -3.04
C ASN A 19 -1.51 8.74 -4.43
N SER A 20 -0.93 9.46 -5.41
CA SER A 20 -1.39 9.43 -6.80
C SER A 20 -1.33 8.02 -7.39
N LEU A 21 -0.26 7.27 -7.13
CA LEU A 21 -0.17 5.86 -7.55
C LEU A 21 -1.27 5.02 -6.89
N MET A 22 -1.48 5.17 -5.59
CA MET A 22 -2.50 4.42 -4.85
C MET A 22 -3.92 4.70 -5.37
N ILE A 23 -4.25 5.97 -5.58
CA ILE A 23 -5.55 6.39 -6.14
C ILE A 23 -5.72 5.80 -7.55
N LEU A 24 -4.66 5.79 -8.36
CA LEU A 24 -4.70 5.19 -9.70
C LEU A 24 -4.96 3.68 -9.64
N ILE A 25 -4.29 2.95 -8.75
CA ILE A 25 -4.52 1.52 -8.55
C ILE A 25 -5.97 1.27 -8.12
N TYR A 26 -6.49 2.03 -7.15
CA TYR A 26 -7.87 1.86 -6.69
C TYR A 26 -8.88 2.22 -7.77
N GLY A 27 -8.64 3.29 -8.53
CA GLY A 27 -9.49 3.70 -9.64
C GLY A 27 -9.55 2.66 -10.77
N LEU A 28 -8.39 2.11 -11.15
CA LEU A 28 -8.32 1.04 -12.15
C LEU A 28 -8.98 -0.25 -11.65
N GLY A 29 -8.77 -0.61 -10.37
CA GLY A 29 -9.41 -1.77 -9.77
C GLY A 29 -10.94 -1.65 -9.72
N PHE A 30 -11.43 -0.47 -9.33
CA PHE A 30 -12.85 -0.12 -9.37
C PHE A 30 -13.41 -0.20 -10.78
N TYR A 31 -12.70 0.34 -11.78
CA TYR A 31 -13.12 0.29 -13.17
C TYR A 31 -13.27 -1.15 -13.67
N LEU A 32 -12.27 -2.00 -13.42
CA LEU A 32 -12.29 -3.42 -13.81
C LEU A 32 -13.47 -4.17 -13.18
N LEU A 33 -13.70 -3.98 -11.88
CA LEU A 33 -14.78 -4.68 -11.16
C LEU A 33 -16.17 -4.13 -11.49
N SER A 34 -16.29 -2.84 -11.79
CA SER A 34 -17.54 -2.21 -12.21
C SER A 34 -18.05 -2.73 -13.55
N LYS A 35 -17.18 -3.30 -14.39
CA LYS A 35 -17.59 -3.99 -15.63
C LYS A 35 -18.38 -5.28 -15.36
N ILE A 36 -18.25 -5.88 -14.17
CA ILE A 36 -19.10 -7.00 -13.74
C ILE A 36 -20.42 -6.46 -13.17
N SER A 37 -20.32 -5.51 -12.24
CA SER A 37 -21.45 -4.79 -11.67
C SER A 37 -20.94 -3.57 -10.91
N ILE A 38 -21.63 -2.45 -11.03
CA ILE A 38 -21.30 -1.22 -10.30
C ILE A 38 -21.26 -1.44 -8.78
N TRP A 39 -22.13 -2.32 -8.26
CA TRP A 39 -22.16 -2.66 -6.83
C TRP A 39 -20.90 -3.38 -6.37
N ILE A 40 -20.33 -4.26 -7.21
CA ILE A 40 -19.06 -4.94 -6.90
C ILE A 40 -17.92 -3.91 -6.87
N GLY A 41 -17.91 -2.95 -7.80
CA GLY A 41 -16.98 -1.83 -7.74
C GLY A 41 -17.10 -1.03 -6.44
N ILE A 42 -18.32 -0.65 -6.04
CA ILE A 42 -18.54 0.11 -4.80
C ILE A 42 -18.06 -0.68 -3.57
N LEU A 43 -18.40 -1.97 -3.48
CA LEU A 43 -17.92 -2.84 -2.41
C LEU A 43 -16.39 -2.93 -2.36
N TYR A 44 -15.73 -2.97 -3.52
CA TYR A 44 -14.27 -2.93 -3.60
C TYR A 44 -13.69 -1.63 -3.06
N LEU A 45 -14.27 -0.46 -3.38
CA LEU A 45 -13.78 0.80 -2.82
C LEU A 45 -13.97 0.87 -1.30
N LEU A 46 -15.12 0.41 -0.79
CA LEU A 46 -15.35 0.30 0.65
C LEU A 46 -14.33 -0.62 1.31
N TYR A 47 -13.99 -1.73 0.66
CA TYR A 47 -12.96 -2.65 1.10
C TYR A 47 -11.58 -1.98 1.15
N CYS A 48 -11.17 -1.25 0.10
CA CYS A 48 -9.91 -0.50 0.09
C CYS A 48 -9.85 0.52 1.23
N LEU A 49 -10.92 1.28 1.47
CA LEU A 49 -11.00 2.25 2.57
C LEU A 49 -10.89 1.56 3.94
N TRP A 50 -11.54 0.40 4.10
CA TRP A 50 -11.45 -0.39 5.33
C TRP A 50 -10.02 -0.91 5.57
N VAL A 51 -9.34 -1.40 4.53
CA VAL A 51 -7.91 -1.81 4.61
C VAL A 51 -7.03 -0.63 5.01
N GLU A 52 -7.20 0.52 4.35
CA GLU A 52 -6.47 1.75 4.68
C GLU A 52 -6.67 2.16 6.15
N PHE A 53 -7.91 2.14 6.64
CA PHE A 53 -8.22 2.42 8.03
C PHE A 53 -7.59 1.40 9.00
N MET A 54 -7.57 0.12 8.64
CA MET A 54 -6.91 -0.93 9.41
C MET A 54 -5.40 -0.72 9.49
N ILE A 55 -4.75 -0.32 8.41
CA ILE A 55 -3.31 0.01 8.39
C ILE A 55 -3.03 1.21 9.32
N LEU A 56 -3.86 2.25 9.26
CA LEU A 56 -3.71 3.41 10.14
C LEU A 56 -3.78 2.99 11.61
N LYS A 57 -4.83 2.22 11.96
CA LYS A 57 -5.07 1.76 13.33
C LYS A 57 -4.03 0.79 13.84
N ARG A 58 -3.54 -0.13 13.01
CA ARG A 58 -2.64 -1.21 13.45
C ARG A 58 -1.17 -0.86 13.33
N SER A 59 -0.78 -0.09 12.33
CA SER A 59 0.63 0.14 12.02
C SER A 59 1.02 1.59 12.27
N CYS A 60 0.24 2.56 11.80
CA CYS A 60 0.65 3.96 11.85
C CYS A 60 0.64 4.55 13.27
N ILE A 61 -0.23 4.08 14.18
CA ILE A 61 -0.28 4.57 15.57
C ILE A 61 1.02 4.32 16.36
N ASP A 62 1.71 3.23 16.05
CA ASP A 62 2.94 2.81 16.73
C ASP A 62 4.18 3.13 15.86
N CYS A 63 4.02 3.70 14.67
CA CYS A 63 5.17 3.99 13.80
C CYS A 63 5.93 5.24 14.28
N TYR A 64 7.24 5.25 14.07
CA TYR A 64 8.16 6.39 14.27
C TYR A 64 7.62 7.68 13.63
N TYR A 65 6.98 7.56 12.47
CA TYR A 65 6.42 8.71 11.75
C TYR A 65 5.01 9.11 12.22
N TYR A 66 4.51 8.59 13.34
CA TYR A 66 3.29 9.13 13.94
C TYR A 66 3.49 10.63 14.21
N ASP A 67 2.52 11.46 13.80
CA ASP A 67 2.58 12.94 13.84
C ASP A 67 3.64 13.57 12.89
N LYS A 68 4.26 12.74 12.03
CA LYS A 68 5.22 13.19 11.00
C LYS A 68 4.74 12.81 9.59
N LEU A 69 5.34 13.43 8.57
CA LEU A 69 5.12 13.02 7.19
C LEU A 69 5.99 11.79 6.87
N CYS A 70 5.37 10.60 6.82
CA CYS A 70 6.00 9.41 6.25
C CYS A 70 5.95 9.44 4.71
N GLY A 71 6.67 8.56 4.03
CA GLY A 71 6.67 8.48 2.56
C GLY A 71 5.30 8.21 1.91
N LEU A 72 4.32 7.74 2.71
CA LEU A 72 2.93 7.55 2.28
C LEU A 72 1.97 8.63 2.82
N GLY A 73 2.45 9.55 3.67
CA GLY A 73 1.64 10.59 4.34
C GLY A 73 0.75 10.08 5.49
N LYS A 74 0.61 8.76 5.66
CA LYS A 74 -0.28 8.11 6.63
C LYS A 74 0.00 8.48 8.11
N GLY A 75 1.23 8.86 8.45
CA GLY A 75 1.59 9.28 9.82
C GLY A 75 0.83 10.50 10.33
N LYS A 76 0.62 11.51 9.45
CA LYS A 76 -0.24 12.67 9.75
C LYS A 76 -1.73 12.33 9.73
N VAL A 77 -2.15 11.42 8.86
CA VAL A 77 -3.55 10.98 8.80
C VAL A 77 -3.93 10.23 10.07
N ALA A 78 -3.03 9.40 10.61
CA ALA A 78 -3.27 8.65 11.85
C ALA A 78 -3.55 9.57 13.06
N LEU A 79 -2.92 10.75 13.12
CA LEU A 79 -3.17 11.76 14.17
C LEU A 79 -4.63 12.23 14.21
N LEU A 80 -5.30 12.28 13.06
CA LEU A 80 -6.68 12.75 12.97
C LEU A 80 -7.69 11.76 13.57
N PHE A 81 -7.36 10.46 13.55
CA PHE A 81 -8.30 9.40 13.91
C PHE A 81 -7.94 8.67 15.21
N PHE A 82 -6.67 8.68 15.61
CA PHE A 82 -6.17 7.88 16.73
C PHE A 82 -5.20 8.67 17.60
N LYS A 83 -5.00 8.18 18.82
CA LYS A 83 -3.94 8.65 19.71
C LYS A 83 -2.65 7.89 19.45
N LYS A 84 -1.51 8.49 19.81
CA LYS A 84 -0.19 7.87 19.67
C LYS A 84 -0.14 6.59 20.49
N GLY A 85 0.29 5.52 19.84
CA GLY A 85 0.57 4.25 20.50
C GLY A 85 2.00 4.19 21.05
N ASP A 86 2.52 2.98 21.20
CA ASP A 86 3.87 2.74 21.72
C ASP A 86 4.80 2.31 20.59
N PRO A 87 5.83 3.10 20.25
CA PRO A 87 6.78 2.76 19.20
C PRO A 87 7.49 1.40 19.36
N LYS A 88 7.66 0.92 20.60
CA LYS A 88 8.27 -0.40 20.85
C LYS A 88 7.39 -1.54 20.33
N LYS A 89 6.06 -1.38 20.44
CA LYS A 89 5.08 -2.35 19.92
C LYS A 89 5.11 -2.47 18.40
N PHE A 90 5.70 -1.51 17.68
CA PHE A 90 5.86 -1.65 16.23
C PHE A 90 6.99 -2.63 15.88
N ALA A 91 8.11 -2.57 16.59
CA ALA A 91 9.25 -3.45 16.37
C ALA A 91 8.95 -4.88 16.85
N GLU A 92 8.18 -5.02 17.93
CA GLU A 92 7.79 -6.31 18.51
C GLU A 92 6.65 -7.01 17.75
N LYS A 93 6.06 -6.37 16.72
CA LYS A 93 5.00 -6.99 15.92
C LYS A 93 5.55 -8.03 14.99
N GLU A 94 5.17 -9.28 15.23
CA GLU A 94 5.36 -10.33 14.25
C GLU A 94 4.44 -10.09 13.04
N LEU A 95 5.00 -10.15 11.84
CA LEU A 95 4.21 -10.17 10.60
C LEU A 95 3.52 -11.52 10.47
N VAL A 96 2.33 -11.63 11.04
CA VAL A 96 1.48 -12.79 10.82
C VAL A 96 0.92 -12.70 9.40
N TRP A 97 1.03 -13.79 8.63
CA TRP A 97 0.65 -13.83 7.21
C TRP A 97 -0.80 -13.37 6.96
N TYR A 98 -1.72 -13.69 7.89
CA TYR A 98 -3.12 -13.24 7.84
C TYR A 98 -3.31 -11.72 7.87
N THR A 99 -2.34 -10.96 8.40
CA THR A 99 -2.40 -9.49 8.38
C THR A 99 -2.03 -8.90 7.02
N LEU A 100 -1.37 -9.66 6.15
CA LEU A 100 -1.01 -9.24 4.79
C LEU A 100 -2.08 -9.61 3.76
N ILE A 101 -2.91 -10.62 4.05
CA ILE A 101 -3.99 -11.06 3.16
C ILE A 101 -4.87 -9.88 2.71
N PRO A 102 -5.32 -8.98 3.61
CA PRO A 102 -6.21 -7.90 3.18
C PRO A 102 -5.58 -6.98 2.14
N ASP A 103 -4.28 -6.69 2.27
CA ASP A 103 -3.52 -5.87 1.32
C ASP A 103 -3.39 -6.56 -0.03
N PHE A 104 -3.14 -7.87 -0.07
CA PHE A 104 -3.05 -8.62 -1.32
C PHE A 104 -4.39 -8.71 -2.06
N MET A 105 -5.50 -8.81 -1.32
CA MET A 105 -6.85 -8.85 -1.89
C MET A 105 -7.19 -7.59 -2.71
N VAL A 106 -6.61 -6.44 -2.38
CA VAL A 106 -6.77 -5.20 -3.16
C VAL A 106 -6.33 -5.39 -4.62
N ASN A 107 -5.31 -6.21 -4.87
CA ASN A 107 -4.85 -6.49 -6.23
C ASN A 107 -5.47 -7.76 -6.80
N ILE A 108 -5.71 -8.78 -5.96
CA ILE A 108 -6.26 -10.07 -6.41
C ILE A 108 -7.69 -9.91 -6.92
N PHE A 109 -8.55 -9.13 -6.27
CA PHE A 109 -9.93 -8.97 -6.73
C PHE A 109 -10.02 -8.35 -8.14
N PRO A 110 -9.37 -7.21 -8.44
CA PRO A 110 -9.40 -6.66 -9.79
C PRO A 110 -8.77 -7.58 -10.85
N ILE A 111 -7.70 -8.29 -10.52
CA ILE A 111 -7.05 -9.21 -11.46
C ILE A 111 -7.98 -10.37 -11.78
N ALA A 112 -8.55 -11.02 -10.77
CA ALA A 112 -9.50 -12.10 -10.96
C ALA A 112 -10.74 -11.63 -11.74
N GLY A 113 -11.29 -10.46 -11.39
CA GLY A 113 -12.41 -9.87 -12.10
C GLY A 113 -12.10 -9.57 -13.57
N GLY A 114 -10.94 -8.96 -13.86
CA GLY A 114 -10.49 -8.69 -15.21
C GLY A 114 -10.30 -9.97 -16.05
N ILE A 115 -9.70 -11.01 -15.47
CA ILE A 115 -9.54 -12.32 -16.14
C ILE A 115 -10.90 -12.96 -16.44
N ILE A 116 -11.82 -12.98 -15.47
CA ILE A 116 -13.16 -13.55 -15.66
C ILE A 116 -13.89 -12.86 -16.81
N ILE A 117 -13.80 -11.54 -16.91
CA ILE A 117 -14.43 -10.78 -18.00
C ILE A 117 -13.75 -11.09 -19.33
N LEU A 118 -12.41 -11.12 -19.39
CA LEU A 118 -11.68 -11.45 -20.62
C LEU A 118 -11.96 -12.86 -21.15
N VAL A 119 -12.20 -13.83 -20.27
CA VAL A 119 -12.56 -15.20 -20.66
C VAL A 119 -13.98 -15.27 -21.22
N LYS A 120 -14.90 -14.43 -20.72
CA LYS A 120 -16.30 -14.40 -21.19
C LYS A 120 -16.47 -13.58 -22.47
N ASP A 121 -15.82 -12.43 -22.55
CA ASP A 121 -15.89 -11.50 -23.66
C ASP A 121 -14.54 -10.80 -23.84
N PHE A 122 -13.72 -11.37 -24.71
CA PHE A 122 -12.36 -10.90 -24.91
C PHE A 122 -12.35 -9.53 -25.60
N SER A 123 -11.62 -8.57 -25.02
CA SER A 123 -11.40 -7.28 -25.66
C SER A 123 -9.98 -6.77 -25.43
N TRP A 124 -9.35 -6.32 -26.52
CA TRP A 124 -8.00 -5.73 -26.48
C TRP A 124 -7.88 -4.54 -25.50
N PRO A 125 -8.86 -3.62 -25.42
CA PRO A 125 -8.81 -2.53 -24.45
C PRO A 125 -8.80 -3.03 -23.00
N LEU A 126 -9.62 -4.05 -22.68
CA LEU A 126 -9.66 -4.60 -21.33
C LEU A 126 -8.36 -5.32 -20.97
N LEU A 127 -7.77 -6.05 -21.92
CA LEU A 127 -6.48 -6.70 -21.73
C LEU A 127 -5.38 -5.67 -21.44
N ALA A 128 -5.35 -4.57 -22.21
CA ALA A 128 -4.40 -3.48 -21.99
C ALA A 128 -4.57 -2.85 -20.61
N ILE A 129 -5.80 -2.57 -20.18
CA ILE A 129 -6.08 -1.98 -18.86
C ILE A 129 -5.65 -2.93 -17.73
N LEU A 130 -5.94 -4.23 -17.86
CA LEU A 130 -5.52 -5.23 -16.88
C LEU A 130 -3.99 -5.35 -16.81
N ALA A 131 -3.30 -5.35 -17.95
CA ALA A 131 -1.84 -5.38 -18.00
C ALA A 131 -1.23 -4.14 -17.33
N ILE A 132 -1.76 -2.94 -17.62
CA ILE A 132 -1.35 -1.68 -16.98
C ILE A 132 -1.59 -1.76 -15.47
N PHE A 133 -2.76 -2.25 -15.03
CA PHE A 133 -3.08 -2.43 -13.61
C PHE A 133 -2.02 -3.29 -12.91
N ILE A 134 -1.66 -4.44 -13.49
CA ILE A 134 -0.64 -5.34 -12.92
C ILE A 134 0.73 -4.63 -12.85
N ILE A 135 1.19 -4.03 -13.94
CA ILE A 135 2.49 -3.35 -14.00
C ILE A 135 2.58 -2.23 -12.96
N ILE A 136 1.53 -1.41 -12.81
CA ILE A 136 1.48 -0.31 -11.85
C ILE A 136 1.37 -0.84 -10.42
N SER A 137 0.52 -1.84 -10.18
CA SER A 137 0.28 -2.38 -8.83
C SER A 137 1.52 -3.06 -8.25
N PHE A 138 2.27 -3.80 -9.05
CA PHE A 138 3.50 -4.46 -8.61
C PHE A 138 4.74 -3.60 -8.84
N GLY A 139 4.99 -3.20 -10.09
CA GLY A 139 6.18 -2.44 -10.48
C GLY A 139 6.17 -1.01 -9.93
N GLY A 140 5.06 -0.27 -10.11
CA GLY A 140 4.92 1.08 -9.58
C GLY A 140 5.08 1.11 -8.05
N THR A 141 4.39 0.21 -7.35
CA THR A 141 4.51 0.10 -5.89
C THR A 141 5.91 -0.28 -5.45
N ALA A 142 6.57 -1.21 -6.16
CA ALA A 142 7.94 -1.62 -5.86
C ALA A 142 8.94 -0.46 -6.06
N VAL A 143 8.78 0.35 -7.11
CA VAL A 143 9.63 1.52 -7.36
C VAL A 143 9.40 2.59 -6.29
N ILE A 144 8.15 2.97 -6.02
CA ILE A 144 7.86 4.00 -5.00
C ILE A 144 8.33 3.55 -3.62
N ARG A 145 7.99 2.33 -3.21
CA ARG A 145 8.40 1.82 -1.90
C ARG A 145 9.91 1.58 -1.83
N GLY A 146 10.50 0.95 -2.83
CA GLY A 146 11.91 0.57 -2.83
C GLY A 146 12.87 1.75 -3.00
N GLN A 147 12.61 2.64 -3.97
CA GLN A 147 13.54 3.72 -4.30
C GLN A 147 13.29 5.01 -3.53
N PHE A 148 12.02 5.33 -3.21
CA PHE A 148 11.66 6.63 -2.66
C PHE A 148 11.24 6.60 -1.19
N ALA A 149 10.52 5.57 -0.73
CA ALA A 149 10.04 5.50 0.66
C ALA A 149 10.94 4.68 1.60
N CYS A 150 10.98 3.36 1.45
CA CYS A 150 11.64 2.44 2.38
C CYS A 150 13.16 2.67 2.47
N LYS A 151 13.82 3.06 1.38
CA LYS A 151 15.26 3.36 1.35
C LYS A 151 15.67 4.49 2.31
N TYR A 152 14.77 5.44 2.56
CA TYR A 152 15.02 6.61 3.41
C TYR A 152 14.14 6.60 4.68
N CYS A 153 13.61 5.44 5.06
CA CYS A 153 12.66 5.30 6.16
C CYS A 153 13.39 5.05 7.50
N LYS A 154 13.30 5.99 8.44
CA LYS A 154 13.86 5.86 9.80
C LYS A 154 13.23 4.75 10.63
N GLN A 155 12.01 4.30 10.29
CA GLN A 155 11.41 3.13 10.95
C GLN A 155 12.28 1.89 10.80
N LYS A 156 13.03 1.77 9.68
CA LYS A 156 13.96 0.66 9.47
C LYS A 156 15.07 0.63 10.53
N GLU A 157 15.50 1.78 11.01
CA GLU A 157 16.57 1.90 12.02
C GLU A 157 16.09 1.52 13.42
N VAL A 158 14.81 1.71 13.71
CA VAL A 158 14.18 1.39 15.02
C VAL A 158 13.66 -0.05 15.07
N GLY A 159 13.36 -0.63 13.90
CA GLY A 159 12.78 -1.96 13.76
C GLY A 159 11.60 -1.93 12.79
N CYS A 160 11.72 -2.66 11.68
CA CYS A 160 10.65 -2.80 10.71
C CYS A 160 10.51 -4.29 10.37
N PRO A 161 9.41 -4.93 10.83
CA PRO A 161 9.17 -6.35 10.55
C PRO A 161 9.21 -6.68 9.04
N ALA A 162 8.80 -5.73 8.19
CA ALA A 162 8.86 -5.89 6.75
C ALA A 162 10.29 -5.85 6.20
N ALA A 163 11.18 -5.05 6.79
CA ALA A 163 12.59 -5.01 6.38
C ALA A 163 13.32 -6.32 6.74
N GLU A 164 13.00 -6.93 7.88
CA GLU A 164 13.57 -8.21 8.30
C GLU A 164 13.23 -9.35 7.33
N MET A 165 12.05 -9.33 6.70
CA MET A 165 11.69 -10.30 5.66
C MET A 165 12.55 -10.18 4.38
N PHE A 166 13.04 -8.97 4.06
CA PHE A 166 13.89 -8.73 2.89
C PHE A 166 15.40 -8.77 3.22
N GLU A 167 15.76 -8.70 4.50
CA GLU A 167 17.15 -8.79 5.00
C GLU A 167 17.54 -10.19 5.48
N LYS A 168 16.72 -11.22 5.24
CA LYS A 168 17.19 -12.62 5.27
C LYS A 168 18.28 -12.81 4.22
N LYS A 169 19.51 -12.52 4.64
CA LYS A 169 20.75 -12.94 4.02
C LYS A 169 20.93 -14.45 4.23
N GLU A 170 21.28 -15.10 3.12
CA GLU A 170 22.27 -16.19 2.98
C GLU A 170 22.35 -17.23 4.10
#